data_AF-A0A6A8AQ08-F1
#
_entry.id   AF-A0A6A8AQ08-F1
#
_cell.length_a   1.000
_cell.length_b   1.000
_cell.length_c   1.000
_cell.angle_alpha   90.00
_cell.angle_beta   90.00
_cell.angle_gamma   90.00
#
_symmetry.space_group_name_H-M   'P 1'
#
loop_
_entity.id
_entity.type
_entity.pdbx_description
1 polymer ?
#
loop_
_entity_poly.entity_id
_entity_poly.type
_entity_poly.pdbx_seq_one_letter_code
_entity_poly.pdbx_strand_id
1 'polypeptide(L)' 'MGGVLSYTTCSLEPEENELNVQWLLDNFDVELREIKGPGSRGLTEVFGEELDEDVGRSMRFWPDEVGTQGFFVAEAVKQ' A
#
# COMPACT_ATOMS: atom_id res chain seq x y z
N MET A 1 15.71 -7.64 -15.28
CA MET A 1 15.50 -6.18 -15.28
C MET A 1 14.18 -5.96 -14.56
N GLY A 2 14.21 -5.46 -13.32
CA GLY A 2 13.03 -5.33 -12.45
C GLY A 2 12.33 -3.99 -12.65
N GLY A 3 11.19 -4.01 -13.34
CA GLY A 3 10.34 -2.82 -13.50
C GLY A 3 9.64 -2.47 -12.19
N VAL A 4 9.35 -1.19 -11.98
CA VAL A 4 8.65 -0.69 -10.79
C VAL A 4 7.29 -0.14 -11.21
N LEU A 5 6.24 -0.57 -10.52
CA LEU A 5 4.89 -0.03 -10.62
C LEU A 5 4.58 0.75 -9.34
N SER A 6 4.27 2.03 -9.48
CA SER A 6 3.71 2.84 -8.39
C SER A 6 2.18 2.82 -8.49
N TYR A 7 1.52 2.27 -7.47
CA TYR A 7 0.08 2.29 -7.31
C TYR A 7 -0.32 3.37 -6.30
N THR A 8 -1.24 4.25 -6.67
CA THR A 8 -1.66 5.38 -5.82
C THR A 8 -3.15 5.66 -5.91
N THR A 9 -3.75 6.07 -4.80
CA THR A 9 -5.15 6.50 -4.76
C THR A 9 -5.30 7.74 -3.88
N CYS A 10 -6.38 8.49 -4.08
CA CYS A 10 -6.84 9.52 -3.13
C CYS A 10 -8.06 9.02 -2.34
N SER A 11 -8.04 7.73 -1.95
CA SER A 11 -9.10 7.09 -1.17
C SER A 11 -8.59 6.66 0.19
N LEU A 12 -9.48 6.66 1.18
CA LEU A 12 -9.21 6.10 2.51
C LEU A 12 -9.68 4.65 2.63
N GLU A 13 -10.50 4.17 1.69
CA GLU A 13 -11.12 2.86 1.74
C GLU A 13 -10.08 1.74 1.54
N PRO A 14 -9.93 0.80 2.49
CA PRO A 14 -9.01 -0.33 2.37
C PRO A 14 -9.24 -1.21 1.12
N GLU A 15 -10.48 -1.28 0.63
CA GLU A 15 -10.87 -2.00 -0.58
C GLU A 15 -10.20 -1.46 -1.83
N GLU A 16 -9.97 -0.15 -1.88
CA GLU A 16 -9.27 0.51 -2.98
C GLU A 16 -7.75 0.48 -2.78
N ASN A 17 -7.27 0.15 -1.59
CA ASN A 17 -5.86 0.28 -1.20
C ASN A 17 -5.23 -1.09 -0.91
N GLU A 18 -5.21 -1.51 0.35
CA GLU A 18 -4.53 -2.71 0.79
C GLU A 18 -5.10 -3.98 0.18
N LEU A 19 -6.41 -4.06 -0.06
CA LEU A 19 -6.99 -5.24 -0.72
C LEU A 19 -6.55 -5.35 -2.18
N ASN A 20 -6.36 -4.22 -2.87
CA ASN A 20 -5.80 -4.23 -4.23
C ASN A 20 -4.31 -4.59 -4.22
N VAL A 21 -3.57 -4.15 -3.20
CA VAL A 21 -2.15 -4.50 -3.04
C VAL A 21 -1.97 -5.97 -2.67
N GLN A 22 -2.79 -6.50 -1.77
CA GLN A 22 -2.85 -7.94 -1.45
C GLN A 22 -3.15 -8.74 -2.73
N TRP A 23 -4.19 -8.35 -3.47
CA TRP A 23 -4.51 -8.99 -4.74
C TRP A 23 -3.34 -8.95 -5.72
N LEU A 24 -2.60 -7.83 -5.79
CA LEU A 24 -1.42 -7.72 -6.65
C LEU A 24 -0.31 -8.71 -6.24
N LEU A 25 -0.02 -8.84 -4.94
CA LEU A 25 0.95 -9.79 -4.41
C LEU A 25 0.54 -11.25 -4.66
N ASP A 26 -0.75 -11.57 -4.49
CA ASP A 26 -1.26 -12.93 -4.66
C ASP A 26 -1.24 -13.40 -6.13
N ASN A 27 -1.31 -12.47 -7.08
CA ASN A 27 -1.54 -12.79 -8.49
C ASN A 27 -0.32 -12.58 -9.39
N PHE A 28 0.72 -11.91 -8.91
CA PHE A 28 1.90 -11.57 -9.73
C PHE A 28 3.20 -11.77 -8.96
N ASP A 29 4.27 -12.11 -9.69
CA ASP A 29 5.63 -12.25 -9.16
C ASP A 29 6.26 -10.86 -8.95
N VAL A 30 5.81 -10.19 -7.89
CA VAL A 30 6.25 -8.84 -7.50
C VAL A 30 6.49 -8.79 -6.00
N GLU A 31 7.39 -7.92 -5.58
CA GLU A 31 7.62 -7.62 -4.16
C GLU A 31 7.39 -6.14 -3.87
N LEU A 32 6.93 -5.82 -2.66
CA LEU A 32 6.79 -4.44 -2.24
C LEU A 32 8.10 -3.88 -1.71
N ARG A 33 8.44 -2.69 -2.19
CA ARG A 33 9.54 -1.90 -1.66
C ARG A 33 9.04 -1.02 -0.52
N GLU A 34 9.85 -0.91 0.53
CA GLU A 34 9.59 0.03 1.63
C GLU A 34 9.68 1.49 1.17
N ILE A 35 8.63 2.26 1.48
CA ILE A 35 8.53 3.69 1.18
C ILE A 35 8.86 4.48 2.46
N LYS A 36 9.69 5.51 2.33
CA LYS A 36 10.03 6.44 3.43
C LYS A 36 9.39 7.80 3.17
N GLY A 37 8.72 8.34 4.18
CA GLY A 37 7.95 9.57 4.05
C GLY A 37 7.23 9.91 5.35
N PRO A 38 6.46 11.01 5.36
CA PRO A 38 5.74 11.48 6.53
C PRO A 38 4.45 10.69 6.82
N GLY A 39 4.08 9.74 5.95
CA GLY A 39 2.89 8.92 6.11
C GLY A 39 3.08 7.73 7.04
N SER A 40 1.97 7.14 7.43
CA SER A 40 1.87 5.93 8.24
C SER A 40 1.97 4.67 7.36
N ARG A 41 2.31 3.53 7.95
CA ARG A 41 2.34 2.23 7.24
C ARG A 41 0.95 1.83 6.75
N GLY A 42 0.89 1.07 5.67
CA GLY A 42 -0.34 0.41 5.22
C GLY A 42 -0.90 -0.54 6.27
N LEU A 43 -2.20 -0.77 6.20
CA LEU A 43 -2.91 -1.65 7.13
C LEU A 43 -2.63 -3.13 6.79
N THR A 44 -2.24 -3.92 7.78
CA THR A 44 -2.07 -5.38 7.61
C THR A 44 -3.22 -6.19 8.22
N GLU A 45 -4.22 -5.50 8.79
CA GLU A 45 -5.48 -6.08 9.24
C GLU A 45 -6.61 -5.20 8.73
N VAL A 46 -7.53 -5.79 7.97
CA VAL A 46 -8.63 -5.08 7.31
C VAL A 46 -9.91 -5.90 7.48
N PHE A 47 -10.95 -5.29 8.03
CA PHE A 47 -12.25 -5.93 8.32
C PHE A 47 -12.18 -7.24 9.15
N GLY A 48 -11.13 -7.40 9.95
CA GLY A 48 -10.90 -8.60 10.78
C GLY A 48 -10.17 -9.74 10.06
N GLU A 49 -9.70 -9.52 8.84
CA GLU A 49 -8.83 -10.43 8.09
C GLU A 49 -7.38 -9.93 8.13
N GLU A 50 -6.43 -10.85 8.32
CA GLU A 50 -4.99 -10.55 8.24
C GLU A 50 -4.53 -10.58 6.78
N LEU A 51 -3.78 -9.56 6.39
CA LEU A 51 -3.13 -9.43 5.08
C LEU A 51 -1.65 -9.84 5.19
N ASP A 52 -0.98 -9.99 4.05
CA ASP A 52 0.46 -10.19 4.00
C ASP A 52 1.20 -9.04 4.72
N GLU A 53 2.19 -9.37 5.55
CA GLU A 53 2.97 -8.37 6.31
C GLU A 53 3.66 -7.35 5.39
N ASP A 54 3.97 -7.75 4.15
CA ASP A 54 4.58 -6.87 3.16
C ASP A 54 3.64 -5.77 2.69
N VAL A 55 2.31 -5.93 2.80
CA VAL A 55 1.33 -4.85 2.55
C VAL A 55 1.63 -3.63 3.42
N GLY A 56 2.16 -3.85 4.63
CA GLY A 56 2.59 -2.79 5.55
C GLY A 56 3.79 -1.95 5.05
N ARG A 57 4.42 -2.33 3.93
CA ARG A 57 5.45 -1.52 3.24
C ARG A 57 4.87 -0.40 2.38
N SER A 58 3.56 -0.46 2.10
CA SER A 58 2.81 0.67 1.53
C SER A 58 2.67 1.81 2.54
N MET A 59 2.25 2.98 2.08
CA MET A 59 2.15 4.19 2.90
C MET A 59 0.80 4.88 2.74
N ARG A 60 0.19 5.20 3.88
CA ARG A 60 -1.02 6.01 4.01
C ARG A 60 -0.68 7.41 4.50
N PHE A 61 -1.38 8.37 3.95
CA PHE A 61 -1.34 9.76 4.38
C PHE A 61 -2.70 10.10 4.96
N TRP A 62 -2.76 10.16 6.28
CA TRP A 62 -3.97 10.52 7.00
C TRP A 62 -4.08 12.05 7.07
N PRO A 63 -5.24 12.66 6.72
CA PRO A 63 -5.39 14.10 6.67
C PRO A 63 -5.00 14.83 7.96
N ASP A 64 -5.31 14.22 9.10
CA ASP A 64 -5.05 14.70 10.45
C ASP A 64 -3.58 14.56 10.88
N GLU A 65 -2.84 13.61 10.30
CA GLU A 65 -1.41 13.40 10.61
C GLU A 65 -0.50 14.31 9.78
N VAL A 66 -0.78 14.44 8.48
CA VAL A 66 0.13 15.11 7.53
C VAL A 66 -0.40 16.44 6.97
N GLY A 67 -1.64 16.82 7.28
CA GLY A 67 -2.25 18.07 6.81
C GLY A 67 -2.53 18.11 5.30
N THR A 68 -2.71 16.94 4.68
CA THR A 68 -3.04 16.78 3.25
C THR A 68 -4.42 16.14 3.07
N GLN A 69 -4.83 15.87 1.83
CA GLN A 69 -5.95 14.94 1.59
C GLN A 69 -5.50 13.51 1.89
N GLY A 70 -6.49 12.62 2.08
CA GLY A 70 -6.25 11.19 2.23
C GLY A 70 -5.56 10.64 0.98
N PHE A 71 -4.44 9.96 1.15
CA PHE A 71 -3.66 9.43 0.03
C PHE A 71 -3.03 8.09 0.38
N PHE A 72 -2.85 7.25 -0.62
CA PHE A 72 -2.22 5.93 -0.51
C PHE A 72 -1.17 5.75 -1.60
N VAL A 73 -0.06 5.09 -1.26
CA VAL A 73 0.98 4.70 -2.22
C VAL A 73 1.59 3.34 -1.90
N ALA A 74 1.79 2.52 -2.93
CA ALA A 74 2.55 1.29 -2.90
C ALA A 74 3.51 1.22 -4.10
N GLU A 75 4.73 0.72 -3.90
CA GLU A 75 5.71 0.47 -4.96
C GLU A 75 5.96 -1.03 -5.10
N ALA A 76 5.50 -1.62 -6.20
CA ALA A 76 5.72 -3.04 -6.51
C ALA A 76 6.85 -3.19 -7.53
N VAL A 77 7.80 -4.09 -7.24
CA VAL A 77 8.96 -4.37 -8.09
C VAL A 77 8.82 -5.77 -8.68
N LYS A 78 8.91 -5.88 -10.01
CA LYS A 78 8.90 -7.16 -10.70
C LYS A 78 10.18 -7.95 -10.43
N GLN A 79 10.03 -9.22 -10.08
CA GLN A 79 11.13 -10.18 -9.95
C GLN A 79 11.59 -10.73 -11.32
#